data_AF-A0A059DK82-F1
#
_entry.id   AF-A0A059DK82-F1
#
_cell.length_a   1.000
_cell.length_b   1.000
_cell.length_c   1.000
_cell.angle_alpha   90.00
_cell.angle_beta   90.00
_cell.angle_gamma   90.00
#
_symmetry.space_group_name_H-M   'P 1'
#
loop_
_entity.id
_entity.type
_entity.pdbx_description
1 polymer ?
#
loop_
_entity_poly.entity_id
_entity_poly.type
_entity_poly.pdbx_seq_one_letter_code
_entity_poly.pdbx_strand_id
1 'polypeptide(L)'
;MEWRDPDAPVDLSPVGSETIRRVIERAIEDGNRVASLSQWTKALVAHMERGLSEGLKADIRAQYPALEYYEDAGSPHNEPDEGFIEDGFAVSFPRPRPQTRPG
;
A
#
# COMPACT_ATOMS: atom_id res chain seq x y z
N MET A 1 -6.74 -9.27 28.25
CA MET A 1 -6.35 -8.09 27.45
C MET A 1 -5.18 -8.53 26.60
N GLU A 2 -5.43 -8.86 25.34
CA GLU A 2 -4.37 -9.19 24.38
C GLU A 2 -3.67 -7.87 24.01
N TRP A 3 -2.50 -7.63 24.61
CA TRP A 3 -1.58 -6.64 24.08
C TRP A 3 -1.10 -7.16 22.73
N ARG A 4 -1.54 -6.54 21.62
CA ARG A 4 -0.91 -6.77 20.31
C ARG A 4 0.39 -6.00 20.30
N ASP A 5 1.50 -6.72 20.13
CA ASP A 5 2.80 -6.10 19.85
C ASP A 5 2.66 -5.20 18.62
N PRO A 6 2.95 -3.89 18.71
CA PRO A 6 2.86 -2.99 17.56
C PRO A 6 3.90 -3.30 16.49
N ASP A 7 4.89 -4.14 16.81
CA ASP A 7 5.91 -4.66 15.88
C ASP A 7 5.52 -6.02 15.28
N ALA A 8 4.41 -6.63 15.70
CA ALA A 8 3.98 -7.91 15.14
C ALA A 8 3.64 -7.73 13.65
N PRO A 9 4.14 -8.62 12.78
CA PRO A 9 3.81 -8.58 11.36
C PRO A 9 2.30 -8.69 11.18
N VAL A 10 1.74 -7.79 10.37
CA VAL A 10 0.32 -7.80 10.04
C VAL A 10 -0.02 -9.09 9.29
N ASP A 11 -1.05 -9.79 9.75
CA ASP A 11 -1.51 -11.03 9.10
C ASP A 11 -2.04 -10.73 7.69
N LEU A 12 -1.37 -11.28 6.67
CA LEU A 12 -1.75 -11.13 5.26
C LEU A 12 -2.63 -12.28 4.76
N SER A 13 -3.00 -13.22 5.62
CA SER A 13 -3.93 -14.31 5.27
C SER A 13 -5.26 -13.85 4.64
N PRO A 14 -5.86 -12.69 4.98
CA PRO A 14 -7.07 -12.22 4.30
C PRO A 14 -6.83 -11.64 2.90
N VAL A 15 -5.58 -11.39 2.48
CA VAL A 15 -5.27 -10.92 1.13
C VAL A 15 -5.31 -12.12 0.17
N GLY A 16 -6.41 -12.24 -0.56
CA GLY A 16 -6.66 -13.36 -1.48
C GLY A 16 -5.94 -13.26 -2.83
N SER A 17 -5.45 -12.07 -3.20
CA SER A 17 -4.64 -11.87 -4.41
C SER A 17 -3.18 -12.21 -4.14
N GLU A 18 -2.66 -13.22 -4.86
CA GLU A 18 -1.24 -13.56 -4.83
C GLU A 18 -0.37 -12.40 -5.32
N THR A 19 -0.81 -11.65 -6.34
CA THR A 19 -0.09 -10.49 -6.87
C THR A 19 0.06 -9.40 -5.82
N ILE A 20 -1.05 -8.99 -5.18
CA ILE A 20 -1.03 -7.95 -4.14
C ILE A 20 -0.20 -8.41 -2.95
N ARG A 21 -0.33 -9.68 -2.55
CA ARG A 21 0.50 -10.24 -1.48
C ARG A 21 1.98 -10.16 -1.83
N ARG A 22 2.37 -10.53 -3.06
CA ARG A 22 3.75 -10.40 -3.55
C ARG A 22 4.25 -8.96 -3.52
N VAL A 23 3.41 -7.99 -3.90
CA VAL A 23 3.76 -6.57 -3.83
C VAL A 23 4.04 -6.15 -2.39
N ILE A 24 3.19 -6.55 -1.45
CA ILE A 24 3.36 -6.25 -0.02
C ILE A 24 4.65 -6.89 0.52
N GLU A 25 4.89 -8.17 0.21
CA GLU A 25 6.11 -8.88 0.60
C GLU A 25 7.36 -8.17 0.08
N ARG A 26 7.36 -7.77 -1.20
CA ARG A 26 8.48 -7.03 -1.81
C ARG A 26 8.71 -5.67 -1.16
N ALA A 27 7.64 -4.97 -0.80
CA ALA A 27 7.77 -3.73 -0.05
C ALA A 27 8.37 -3.95 1.34
N ILE A 28 8.01 -5.06 2.02
CA ILE A 28 8.61 -5.44 3.29
C ILE A 28 10.11 -5.75 3.12
N GLU A 29 10.49 -6.47 2.06
CA GLU A 29 11.88 -6.75 1.72
C GLU A 29 12.69 -5.47 1.42
N ASP A 30 12.05 -4.44 0.86
CA ASP A 30 12.63 -3.10 0.63
C ASP A 30 12.77 -2.27 1.93
N GLY A 31 12.39 -2.83 3.07
CA GLY A 31 12.44 -2.16 4.39
C GLY A 31 11.22 -1.30 4.70
N ASN A 32 10.09 -1.55 4.02
CA ASN A 32 8.79 -1.01 4.39
C ASN A 32 8.06 -1.97 5.35
N ARG A 33 6.91 -1.55 5.88
CA ARG A 33 6.06 -2.37 6.74
C ARG A 33 4.60 -2.07 6.46
N VAL A 34 3.73 -3.05 6.68
CA VAL A 34 2.29 -2.83 6.64
C VAL A 34 1.89 -2.13 7.93
N ALA A 35 1.38 -0.92 7.82
CA ALA A 35 0.88 -0.15 8.96
C ALA A 35 -0.49 -0.69 9.43
N SER A 36 -1.38 -1.02 8.49
CA SER A 36 -2.73 -1.52 8.80
C SER A 36 -3.41 -2.17 7.59
N LEU A 37 -4.35 -3.07 7.84
CA LEU A 37 -5.31 -3.53 6.84
C LEU A 37 -6.66 -2.85 7.07
N SER A 38 -7.21 -2.23 6.02
CA SER A 38 -8.49 -1.54 6.06
C SER A 38 -9.44 -2.17 5.05
N GLN A 39 -10.62 -2.58 5.50
CA GLN A 39 -11.67 -3.02 4.61
C GLN A 39 -12.42 -1.80 4.06
N TRP A 40 -12.28 -1.54 2.76
CA TRP A 40 -13.03 -0.52 2.04
C TRP A 40 -14.26 -1.14 1.37
N THR A 41 -15.17 -0.28 0.91
CA THR A 41 -16.45 -0.66 0.31
C THR A 41 -16.30 -1.64 -0.87
N LYS A 42 -15.16 -1.58 -1.59
CA LYS A 42 -14.91 -2.39 -2.79
C LYS A 42 -13.66 -3.25 -2.71
N ALA A 43 -12.80 -3.06 -1.71
CA ALA A 43 -11.54 -3.77 -1.63
C ALA A 43 -10.99 -3.86 -0.20
N LEU A 44 -10.21 -4.89 0.09
CA LEU A 44 -9.34 -4.93 1.27
C LEU A 44 -8.01 -4.24 0.93
N VAL A 45 -7.71 -3.14 1.62
CA VAL A 45 -6.53 -2.31 1.34
C VAL A 45 -5.48 -2.51 2.42
N ALA A 46 -4.26 -2.87 2.02
CA ALA A 46 -3.10 -2.87 2.88
C ALA A 46 -2.39 -1.52 2.84
N HIS A 47 -2.43 -0.77 3.93
CA HIS A 47 -1.74 0.50 4.04
C HIS A 47 -0.32 0.27 4.52
N MET A 48 0.64 0.75 3.73
CA MET A 48 2.06 0.68 4.03
C MET A 48 2.48 1.88 4.88
N GLU A 49 3.50 1.69 5.72
CA GLU A 49 4.02 2.74 6.61
C GLU A 49 4.80 3.81 5.82
N ARG A 50 5.49 3.41 4.75
CA ARG A 50 6.32 4.28 3.91
C ARG A 50 5.83 4.29 2.47
N GLY A 51 6.20 5.34 1.74
CA GLY A 51 5.83 5.48 0.33
C GLY A 51 6.45 4.44 -0.58
N LEU A 52 5.86 4.32 -1.77
CA LEU A 52 6.32 3.39 -2.80
C LEU A 52 7.62 3.88 -3.42
N SER A 53 8.71 3.11 -3.26
CA SER A 53 9.99 3.38 -3.90
C SER A 53 9.85 3.31 -5.43
N GLU A 54 10.49 4.22 -6.17
CA GLU A 54 10.43 4.24 -7.65
C GLU A 54 10.96 2.94 -8.27
N GLY A 55 12.01 2.35 -7.67
CA GLY A 55 12.55 1.06 -8.10
C GLY A 55 11.55 -0.08 -7.95
N LEU A 56 10.88 -0.16 -6.80
CA LEU A 56 9.84 -1.16 -6.54
C LEU A 56 8.64 -0.95 -7.47
N LYS A 57 8.22 0.29 -7.71
CA LYS A 57 7.15 0.62 -8.65
C LYS A 57 7.46 0.13 -10.07
N ALA A 58 8.68 0.37 -10.55
CA ALA A 58 9.11 -0.06 -11.87
C ALA A 58 9.16 -1.59 -11.98
N ASP A 59 9.68 -2.25 -10.94
CA ASP A 59 9.76 -3.71 -10.84
C ASP A 59 8.37 -4.36 -10.87
N ILE A 60 7.43 -3.86 -10.06
CA ILE A 60 6.04 -4.36 -10.03
C ILE A 60 5.36 -4.17 -11.38
N ARG A 61 5.48 -2.99 -12.00
CA ARG A 61 4.89 -2.72 -13.32
C ARG A 61 5.49 -3.59 -14.43
N ALA A 62 6.77 -3.95 -14.32
CA ALA A 62 7.42 -4.84 -15.26
C ALA A 62 6.99 -6.31 -15.07
N GLN A 63 6.85 -6.76 -13.82
CA GLN A 63 6.44 -8.14 -13.50
C GLN A 63 4.94 -8.37 -13.70
N TYR A 64 4.11 -7.39 -13.37
CA TYR A 64 2.65 -7.47 -13.38
C TYR A 64 2.05 -6.33 -14.22
N PRO A 65 2.19 -6.35 -15.55
CA PRO A 65 1.68 -5.28 -16.41
C PRO A 65 0.14 -5.19 -16.44
N ALA A 66 -0.56 -6.24 -15.99
CA ALA A 66 -2.01 -6.28 -15.85
C ALA A 66 -2.52 -5.70 -14.53
N LEU A 67 -1.61 -5.40 -13.58
CA LEU A 67 -1.96 -4.88 -12.27
C LEU A 67 -2.40 -3.42 -12.39
N GLU A 68 -3.57 -3.09 -11.85
CA GLU A 68 -4.11 -1.75 -11.95
C GLU A 68 -3.38 -0.84 -10.95
N TYR A 69 -2.68 0.17 -11.46
CA TYR A 69 -2.08 1.22 -10.65
C TYR A 69 -3.08 2.34 -10.45
N TYR A 70 -3.21 2.80 -9.20
CA TYR A 70 -3.99 3.98 -8.87
C TYR A 70 -3.14 5.01 -8.13
N GLU A 71 -3.56 6.26 -8.22
CA GLU A 71 -2.94 7.39 -7.53
C GLU A 71 -4.04 8.30 -6.99
N ASP A 72 -4.03 8.53 -5.69
CA ASP A 72 -4.90 9.48 -5.02
C ASP A 72 -4.08 10.72 -4.64
N ALA A 73 -4.54 11.88 -5.10
CA ALA A 73 -3.90 13.16 -4.80
C ALA A 73 -4.10 13.60 -3.34
N GLY A 74 -4.81 12.80 -2.55
CA GLY A 74 -5.25 13.15 -1.21
C GLY A 74 -6.38 14.16 -1.26
N SER A 75 -6.97 14.37 -0.09
CA SER A 75 -7.95 15.42 0.15
C SER A 75 -7.52 16.20 1.39
N PRO A 76 -8.11 17.36 1.72
CA PRO A 76 -7.80 18.06 2.97
C PRO A 76 -7.89 17.15 4.22
N HIS A 77 -8.76 16.13 4.16
CA HIS A 77 -8.96 15.14 5.21
C HIS A 77 -8.16 13.84 5.03
N ASN A 78 -7.66 13.53 3.83
CA ASN A 78 -6.94 12.27 3.54
C ASN A 78 -5.55 12.57 2.97
N GLU A 79 -4.54 11.89 3.49
CA GLU A 79 -3.20 11.99 2.91
C GLU A 79 -3.18 11.42 1.48
N PRO A 80 -2.37 11.99 0.58
CA PRO A 80 -2.20 11.42 -0.76
C PRO A 80 -1.56 10.05 -0.65
N ASP A 81 -2.05 9.11 -1.45
CA ASP A 81 -1.53 7.76 -1.52
C ASP A 81 -1.47 7.26 -2.97
N GLU A 82 -0.58 6.31 -3.23
CA GLU A 82 -0.52 5.59 -4.49
C GLU A 82 -0.47 4.10 -4.23
N GLY A 83 -0.87 3.30 -5.20
CA GLY A 83 -0.97 1.88 -4.95
C GLY A 83 -1.31 1.04 -6.16
N PHE A 84 -1.56 -0.23 -5.85
CA PHE A 84 -1.98 -1.22 -6.82
C PHE A 84 -3.22 -1.93 -6.32
N ILE A 85 -4.11 -2.31 -7.25
CA ILE A 85 -5.35 -3.02 -6.95
C ILE A 85 -5.55 -4.17 -7.94
N GLU A 86 -6.02 -5.30 -7.41
CA GLU A 86 -6.36 -6.51 -8.16
C GLU A 86 -7.51 -7.25 -7.47
N ASP A 87 -8.57 -7.58 -8.20
CA ASP A 87 -9.67 -8.45 -7.74
C ASP A 87 -10.25 -8.11 -6.35
N GLY A 88 -10.37 -6.82 -6.02
CA GLY A 88 -10.88 -6.40 -4.70
C GLY A 88 -9.85 -6.48 -3.57
N PHE A 89 -8.57 -6.58 -3.88
CA PHE A 89 -7.46 -6.43 -2.95
C PHE A 89 -6.55 -5.30 -3.42
N ALA A 90 -6.12 -4.44 -2.51
CA ALA A 90 -5.25 -3.33 -2.85
C ALA A 90 -4.11 -3.17 -1.85
N VAL A 91 -3.05 -2.52 -2.30
CA VAL A 91 -1.94 -2.07 -1.47
C VAL A 91 -1.74 -0.58 -1.73
N SER A 92 -1.73 0.20 -0.65
CA SER A 92 -1.67 1.66 -0.62
C SER A 92 -0.37 2.08 0.06
N PHE A 93 0.32 3.04 -0.56
CA PHE A 93 1.55 3.61 -0.10
C PHE A 93 1.39 5.13 0.05
N PRO A 94 1.71 5.72 1.22
CA PRO A 94 1.60 7.15 1.42
C PRO A 94 2.57 7.92 0.52
N ARG A 95 2.09 9.01 -0.08
CA ARG A 95 2.91 9.91 -0.89
C ARG A 95 3.30 11.14 -0.08
N PRO A 96 4.47 11.73 -0.35
CA PRO A 96 4.74 13.07 0.15
C PRO A 96 3.70 14.03 -0.41
N ARG A 97 3.00 14.77 0.48
CA ARG A 97 2.15 15.88 0.05
C ARG A 97 3.01 16.82 -0.80
N PRO A 98 2.57 17.24 -2.00
CA PRO A 98 3.24 18.34 -2.67
C PRO A 98 3.19 19.51 -1.70
N GLN A 99 4.36 19.94 -1.22
CA GLN A 99 4.45 21.13 -0.37
C GLN A 99 3.90 22.28 -1.20
N THR A 100 2.63 22.65 -0.98
CA THR A 100 2.13 23.96 -1.38
C THR A 100 2.96 24.95 -0.59
N ARG A 101 4.01 25.49 -1.21
CA ARG A 101 4.72 26.66 -0.70
C ARG A 101 3.66 27.74 -0.46
N PRO A 102 3.53 28.29 0.76
CA PRO A 102 2.77 29.52 0.92
C PRO A 102 3.51 30.60 0.13
N GLY A 103 2.78 31.23 -0.80
CA GLY A 103 3.21 32.45 -1.48
C GLY A 103 3.11 33.68 -0.58
#